data_AF-A0A1V6S7F1-F1
#
_entry.id   AF-A0A1V6S7F1-F1
#
_cell.length_a   1.000
_cell.length_b   1.000
_cell.length_c   1.000
_cell.angle_alpha   90.00
_cell.angle_beta   90.00
_cell.angle_gamma   90.00
#
_symmetry.space_group_name_H-M   'P 1'
#
loop_
_entity.id
_entity.type
_entity.pdbx_description
1 polymer ?
#
loop_
_entity_poly.entity_id
_entity_poly.type
_entity_poly.pdbx_seq_one_letter_code
_entity_poly.pdbx_strand_id
1 'polypeptide(L)'
;MTSSNIDHLGITSPDEHFEPLVEWYKKALSPLGYKEIMRFPGAVGLGSEIPDFWVTQKETHIPSGFHFAFTAPNRAAVDAFHTAAIDAGGTCNGKPGLRPEYHENYYGAFVLDPIGNNVELPQSRDPDGFFPLDGKDVNSVTDESLATLLTSAPILHQLGGTTVVRLSETLIMKGGGSVMASEAEMLRLIASRTTIRAPRVYRSFQVKDDTQYFGTTGYIVMDFIPGQPLDECWNGLSRDNQGKVAAQVAEMIQEMQSIELLQPGPTGGGPCRGPFFTDYSAGPFTDAAEMEAWFNHKLDICKRVHQAPKDIPLFHLTKFVLTHHDISPRNLILDQDEQVWLIDWAYSGAYPPAFESAALAIQPFFTDFTEAVLSLIPRYPEEERQLDSIAYGLTTAALA
;
A
#
# COMPACT_ATOMS: atom_id res chain seq x y z
N MET A 1 2.37 -3.40 5.79
CA MET A 1 2.68 -4.55 6.68
C MET A 1 4.18 -4.82 6.70
N THR A 2 4.87 -4.61 7.83
CA THR A 2 6.08 -5.38 8.13
C THR A 2 5.66 -6.60 8.94
N SER A 3 5.04 -7.60 8.31
CA SER A 3 4.73 -8.84 9.02
C SER A 3 6.02 -9.61 9.20
N SER A 4 6.49 -9.72 10.45
CA SER A 4 7.40 -10.78 10.85
C SER A 4 6.78 -12.12 10.42
N ASN A 5 7.54 -12.98 9.73
CA ASN A 5 7.06 -14.32 9.31
C ASN A 5 7.14 -15.35 10.47
N ILE A 6 7.05 -14.90 11.72
CA ILE A 6 7.05 -15.74 12.91
C ILE A 6 5.61 -16.03 13.29
N ASP A 7 5.21 -17.30 13.20
CA ASP A 7 3.86 -17.77 13.56
C ASP A 7 3.64 -17.80 15.09
N HIS A 8 4.64 -18.28 15.84
CA HIS A 8 4.66 -18.25 17.29
C HIS A 8 6.10 -18.34 17.84
N LEU A 9 6.28 -17.92 19.10
CA LEU A 9 7.54 -18.03 19.85
C LEU A 9 7.32 -18.84 21.13
N GLY A 10 8.25 -19.74 21.46
CA GLY A 10 8.21 -20.52 22.68
C GLY A 10 9.46 -20.34 23.54
N ILE A 11 9.27 -20.13 24.84
CA ILE A 11 10.33 -20.14 25.85
C ILE A 11 10.12 -21.27 26.86
N THR A 12 11.19 -21.67 27.54
CA THR A 12 11.14 -22.69 28.59
C THR A 12 11.33 -22.09 29.97
N SER A 13 10.63 -22.62 30.97
CA SER A 13 10.78 -22.24 32.38
C SER A 13 11.06 -23.46 33.26
N PRO A 14 11.97 -23.36 34.25
CA PRO A 14 12.11 -24.36 35.31
C PRO A 14 10.80 -24.56 36.07
N ASP A 15 10.61 -25.76 36.62
CA ASP A 15 9.40 -26.14 37.36
C ASP A 15 9.04 -25.14 38.47
N GLU A 16 10.03 -24.70 39.23
CA GLU A 16 9.86 -23.77 40.35
C GLU A 16 9.47 -22.34 39.92
N HIS A 17 9.75 -21.98 38.66
CA HIS A 17 9.48 -20.67 38.09
C HIS A 17 8.32 -20.67 37.10
N PHE A 18 7.75 -21.83 36.76
CA PHE A 18 6.75 -21.94 35.70
C PHE A 18 5.53 -21.05 35.93
N GLU A 19 4.80 -21.24 37.03
CA GLU A 19 3.59 -20.44 37.30
C GLU A 19 3.90 -18.97 37.63
N PRO A 20 4.94 -18.63 38.43
CA PRO A 20 5.34 -17.24 38.61
C PRO A 20 5.68 -16.52 37.31
N LEU A 21 6.34 -17.20 36.37
CA LEU A 21 6.71 -16.63 35.08
C LEU A 21 5.48 -16.39 34.19
N VAL A 22 4.55 -17.35 34.14
CA VAL A 22 3.28 -17.19 33.41
C VAL A 22 2.48 -16.01 33.95
N GLU A 23 2.34 -15.88 35.27
CA GLU A 23 1.64 -14.76 35.87
C GLU A 23 2.34 -13.42 35.65
N TRP A 24 3.67 -13.42 35.60
CA TRP A 24 4.44 -12.24 35.22
C TRP A 24 4.12 -11.80 33.78
N TYR A 25 4.18 -12.71 32.80
CA TYR A 25 3.88 -12.39 31.40
C TYR A 25 2.43 -11.92 31.21
N LYS A 26 1.47 -12.53 31.91
CA LYS A 26 0.06 -12.09 31.87
C LYS A 26 -0.10 -10.65 32.35
N LYS A 27 0.60 -10.25 33.42
CA LYS A 27 0.56 -8.87 33.92
C LYS A 27 1.33 -7.92 33.01
N ALA A 28 2.58 -8.26 32.70
CA ALA A 28 3.48 -7.44 31.90
C ALA A 28 2.90 -7.15 30.51
N LEU A 29 2.33 -8.15 29.84
CA LEU A 29 1.77 -8.02 28.49
C LEU A 29 0.29 -7.62 28.46
N SER A 30 -0.38 -7.47 29.62
CA SER A 30 -1.78 -7.00 29.66
C SER A 30 -2.04 -5.66 28.94
N PRO A 31 -1.12 -4.67 28.91
CA PRO A 31 -1.30 -3.45 28.13
C PRO A 31 -1.33 -3.67 26.62
N LEU A 32 -0.80 -4.80 26.15
CA LEU A 32 -0.88 -5.25 24.75
C LEU A 32 -2.13 -6.12 24.49
N GLY A 33 -3.00 -6.29 25.47
CA GLY A 33 -4.19 -7.14 25.39
C GLY A 33 -3.91 -8.65 25.54
N TYR A 34 -2.66 -9.03 25.83
CA TYR A 34 -2.32 -10.44 26.02
C TYR A 34 -3.01 -11.02 27.25
N LYS A 35 -3.51 -12.24 27.07
CA LYS A 35 -4.16 -13.05 28.09
C LYS A 35 -3.78 -14.52 27.90
N GLU A 36 -4.15 -15.35 28.86
CA GLU A 36 -4.05 -16.78 28.71
C GLU A 36 -5.12 -17.27 27.74
N ILE A 37 -4.68 -17.79 26.58
CA ILE A 37 -5.57 -18.30 25.53
C ILE A 37 -5.72 -19.81 25.66
N MET A 38 -4.63 -20.51 25.98
CA MET A 38 -4.59 -21.96 26.02
C MET A 38 -3.67 -22.47 27.13
N ARG A 39 -4.05 -23.57 27.80
CA ARG A 39 -3.21 -24.23 28.81
C ARG A 39 -3.26 -25.75 28.66
N PHE A 40 -2.10 -26.37 28.75
CA PHE A 40 -1.88 -27.81 28.83
C PHE A 40 -1.08 -28.14 30.09
N PRO A 41 -1.01 -29.42 30.52
CA PRO A 41 -0.06 -29.85 31.53
C PRO A 41 1.38 -29.47 31.12
N GLY A 42 1.99 -28.55 31.87
CA GLY A 42 3.36 -28.07 31.62
C GLY A 42 3.52 -27.08 30.46
N ALA A 43 2.44 -26.50 29.91
CA ALA A 43 2.57 -25.45 28.88
C ALA A 43 1.41 -24.45 28.91
N VAL A 44 1.69 -23.17 28.70
CA VAL A 44 0.71 -22.10 28.61
C VAL A 44 0.97 -21.27 27.35
N GLY A 45 -0.06 -21.10 26.52
CA GLY A 45 -0.09 -20.22 25.36
C GLY A 45 -0.80 -18.90 25.70
N LEU A 46 -0.06 -17.81 25.62
CA LEU A 46 -0.52 -16.43 25.80
C LEU A 46 -0.70 -15.75 24.44
N GLY A 47 -1.60 -14.78 24.37
CA GLY A 47 -1.81 -13.94 23.20
C GLY A 47 -2.99 -13.00 23.35
N SER A 48 -3.16 -12.07 22.40
CA SER A 48 -4.32 -11.15 22.37
C SER A 48 -5.58 -11.84 21.81
N GLU A 49 -5.41 -12.59 20.71
CA GLU A 49 -6.46 -13.34 20.03
C GLU A 49 -6.14 -14.83 19.87
N ILE A 50 -4.91 -15.15 19.47
CA ILE A 50 -4.39 -16.53 19.26
C ILE A 50 -3.21 -16.80 20.21
N PRO A 51 -2.88 -18.05 20.56
CA PRO A 51 -1.74 -18.35 21.43
C PRO A 51 -0.42 -18.30 20.63
N ASP A 52 0.15 -17.11 20.48
CA ASP A 52 1.40 -16.87 19.73
C ASP A 52 2.67 -16.84 20.60
N PHE A 53 2.54 -16.77 21.93
CA PHE A 53 3.65 -16.81 22.87
C PHE A 53 3.49 -17.93 23.89
N TRP A 54 4.41 -18.89 23.89
CA TRP A 54 4.32 -20.10 24.70
C TRP A 54 5.36 -20.13 25.80
N VAL A 55 4.93 -20.46 27.02
CA VAL A 55 5.80 -20.80 28.15
C VAL A 55 5.65 -22.30 28.41
N THR A 56 6.75 -23.05 28.33
CA THR A 56 6.76 -24.51 28.53
C THR A 56 7.64 -24.90 29.72
N GLN A 57 7.13 -25.75 30.60
CA GLN A 57 7.80 -26.28 31.76
C GLN A 57 8.89 -27.31 31.36
N LYS A 58 10.10 -27.19 31.93
CA LYS A 58 11.21 -28.13 31.64
C LYS A 58 12.14 -28.31 32.85
N GLU A 59 12.51 -29.55 33.16
CA GLU A 59 13.20 -29.94 34.41
C GLU A 59 14.54 -29.22 34.68
N THR A 60 15.40 -28.96 33.67
CA THR A 60 16.81 -28.56 33.96
C THR A 60 17.50 -27.64 32.94
N HIS A 61 16.80 -26.86 32.12
CA HIS A 61 17.48 -25.96 31.17
C HIS A 61 17.30 -24.47 31.50
N ILE A 62 18.42 -23.77 31.75
CA ILE A 62 18.48 -22.30 31.82
C ILE A 62 19.56 -21.81 30.84
N PRO A 63 19.23 -21.50 29.58
CA PRO A 63 19.85 -20.39 28.90
C PRO A 63 19.12 -19.12 29.35
N SER A 64 19.66 -18.42 30.34
CA SER A 64 19.23 -17.06 30.66
C SER A 64 19.83 -16.08 29.65
N GLY A 65 19.18 -14.92 29.46
CA GLY A 65 19.64 -13.91 28.49
C GLY A 65 19.12 -14.11 27.08
N PHE A 66 18.05 -14.91 26.86
CA PHE A 66 17.34 -14.89 25.59
C PHE A 66 16.72 -13.50 25.40
N HIS A 67 16.84 -12.95 24.19
CA HIS A 67 16.32 -11.63 23.87
C HIS A 67 15.24 -11.77 22.79
N PHE A 68 14.10 -11.17 23.05
CA PHE A 68 12.96 -11.15 22.14
C PHE A 68 12.11 -9.91 22.41
N ALA A 69 11.35 -9.53 21.38
CA ALA A 69 10.60 -8.30 21.37
C ALA A 69 9.12 -8.55 21.07
N PHE A 70 8.24 -7.84 21.76
CA PHE A 70 6.83 -7.71 21.39
C PHE A 70 6.61 -6.34 20.74
N THR A 71 5.85 -6.31 19.66
CA THR A 71 5.57 -5.06 18.95
C THR A 71 4.53 -4.25 19.72
N ALA A 72 4.89 -3.04 20.18
CA ALA A 72 3.98 -2.16 20.92
C ALA A 72 3.27 -1.20 19.97
N PRO A 73 1.94 -1.03 19.97
CA PRO A 73 1.26 -0.17 18.98
C PRO A 73 1.67 1.32 19.04
N ASN A 74 2.16 1.80 20.20
CA ASN A 74 2.59 3.18 20.39
C ASN A 74 3.50 3.32 21.63
N ARG A 75 4.03 4.53 21.90
CA ARG A 75 4.90 4.81 23.06
C ARG A 75 4.21 4.62 24.40
N ALA A 76 2.92 4.96 24.49
CA ALA A 76 2.16 4.78 25.73
C ALA A 76 2.04 3.29 26.11
N ALA A 77 1.92 2.40 25.12
CA ALA A 77 1.95 0.96 25.35
C ALA A 77 3.34 0.48 25.84
N VAL A 78 4.44 1.07 25.32
CA VAL A 78 5.80 0.81 25.83
C VAL A 78 5.92 1.24 27.30
N ASP A 79 5.43 2.43 27.66
CA ASP A 79 5.42 2.95 29.04
C ASP A 79 4.57 2.09 29.99
N ALA A 80 3.38 1.70 29.53
CA ALA A 80 2.45 0.90 30.30
C ALA A 80 2.98 -0.53 30.54
N PHE A 81 3.54 -1.16 29.50
CA PHE A 81 4.24 -2.44 29.65
C PHE A 81 5.38 -2.34 30.64
N HIS A 82 6.26 -1.35 30.51
CA HIS A 82 7.41 -1.24 31.40
C HIS A 82 6.94 -1.07 32.85
N THR A 83 5.96 -0.21 33.10
CA THR A 83 5.37 -0.05 34.43
C THR A 83 4.81 -1.37 34.96
N ALA A 84 3.96 -2.05 34.19
CA ALA A 84 3.33 -3.31 34.58
C ALA A 84 4.35 -4.43 34.82
N ALA A 85 5.40 -4.51 33.99
CA ALA A 85 6.45 -5.50 34.07
C ALA A 85 7.32 -5.32 35.32
N ILE A 86 7.65 -4.08 35.68
CA ILE A 86 8.37 -3.75 36.92
C ILE A 86 7.49 -4.04 38.15
N ASP A 87 6.22 -3.61 38.13
CA ASP A 87 5.26 -3.86 39.23
C ASP A 87 5.00 -5.36 39.44
N ALA A 88 5.09 -6.17 38.38
CA ALA A 88 4.98 -7.62 38.45
C ALA A 88 6.25 -8.32 38.99
N GLY A 89 7.34 -7.59 39.23
CA GLY A 89 8.60 -8.13 39.76
C GLY A 89 9.72 -8.32 38.74
N GLY A 90 9.58 -7.74 37.54
CA GLY A 90 10.65 -7.70 36.54
C GLY A 90 11.76 -6.73 36.93
N THR A 91 12.96 -6.91 36.36
CA THR A 91 14.10 -6.02 36.62
C THR A 91 14.30 -5.06 35.44
N CYS A 92 14.36 -3.76 35.70
CA CYS A 92 14.60 -2.76 34.65
C CYS A 92 15.96 -3.00 33.97
N ASN A 93 15.95 -3.20 32.66
CA ASN A 93 17.14 -3.33 31.81
C ASN A 93 17.30 -2.15 30.84
N GLY A 94 16.33 -1.23 30.83
CA GLY A 94 16.34 -0.03 30.02
C GLY A 94 14.97 0.64 30.10
N LYS A 95 14.90 1.82 30.73
CA LYS A 95 13.64 2.57 30.86
C LYS A 95 13.05 2.93 29.49
N PRO A 96 11.73 3.16 29.38
CA PRO A 96 11.14 3.71 28.17
C PRO A 96 11.85 5.00 27.76
N GLY A 97 12.19 5.11 26.48
CA GLY A 97 12.92 6.27 25.98
C GLY A 97 13.38 6.12 24.54
N LEU A 98 13.84 7.23 23.97
CA LEU A 98 14.50 7.24 22.68
C LEU A 98 15.86 6.53 22.76
N ARG A 99 16.20 5.79 21.70
CA ARG A 99 17.48 5.11 21.48
C ARG A 99 18.04 5.51 20.11
N PRO A 100 18.53 6.76 19.96
CA PRO A 100 19.03 7.28 18.68
C PRO A 100 20.19 6.46 18.09
N GLU A 101 20.85 5.64 18.91
CA GLU A 101 21.87 4.68 18.49
C GLU A 101 21.34 3.55 17.58
N TYR A 102 20.05 3.23 17.62
CA TYR A 102 19.42 2.31 16.67
C TYR A 102 18.87 3.06 15.46
N HIS A 103 18.05 4.09 15.72
CA HIS A 103 17.68 5.15 14.78
C HIS A 103 17.02 6.30 15.55
N GLU A 104 16.97 7.51 14.95
CA GLU A 104 16.55 8.76 15.63
C GLU A 104 15.20 8.71 16.36
N ASN A 105 14.27 7.89 15.89
CA ASN A 105 12.90 7.77 16.41
C ASN A 105 12.63 6.45 17.15
N TYR A 106 13.65 5.61 17.35
CA TYR A 106 13.49 4.33 18.04
C TYR A 106 13.10 4.58 19.49
N TYR A 107 11.87 4.23 19.85
CA TYR A 107 11.39 4.32 21.23
C TYR A 107 11.16 2.91 21.75
N GLY A 108 11.79 2.56 22.86
CA GLY A 108 11.67 1.21 23.41
C GLY A 108 12.01 1.12 24.90
N ALA A 109 11.60 0.01 25.49
CA ALA A 109 11.91 -0.37 26.86
C ALA A 109 12.40 -1.81 26.94
N PHE A 110 13.23 -2.10 27.93
CA PHE A 110 13.84 -3.40 28.18
C PHE A 110 13.62 -3.79 29.64
N VAL A 111 13.07 -4.98 29.87
CA VAL A 111 12.86 -5.53 31.21
C VAL A 111 13.35 -6.97 31.22
N LEU A 112 14.13 -7.32 32.24
CA LEU A 112 14.45 -8.72 32.51
C LEU A 112 13.23 -9.38 33.15
N ASP A 113 12.79 -10.49 32.57
CA ASP A 113 11.79 -11.36 33.21
C ASP A 113 12.37 -12.02 34.48
N PRO A 114 11.54 -12.68 35.31
CA PRO A 114 11.98 -13.32 36.55
C PRO A 114 13.07 -14.39 36.40
N ILE A 115 13.30 -14.91 35.20
CA ILE A 115 14.36 -15.90 34.92
C ILE A 115 15.54 -15.32 34.13
N GLY A 116 15.54 -14.00 33.88
CA GLY A 116 16.64 -13.25 33.29
C GLY A 116 16.62 -13.16 31.77
N ASN A 117 15.49 -13.40 31.09
CA ASN A 117 15.37 -13.09 29.66
C ASN A 117 15.18 -11.60 29.44
N ASN A 118 15.81 -11.06 28.40
CA ASN A 118 15.70 -9.64 28.03
C ASN A 118 14.48 -9.41 27.14
N VAL A 119 13.35 -9.05 27.75
CA VAL A 119 12.10 -8.73 27.06
C VAL A 119 12.14 -7.27 26.63
N GLU A 120 12.02 -7.06 25.33
CA GLU A 120 11.97 -5.75 24.72
C GLU A 120 10.55 -5.41 24.23
N LEU A 121 10.14 -4.16 24.40
CA LEU A 121 9.03 -3.59 23.65
C LEU A 121 9.52 -2.40 22.82
N PRO A 122 9.85 -2.60 21.55
CA PRO A 122 9.97 -1.49 20.62
C PRO A 122 8.60 -0.95 20.24
N GLN A 123 8.52 0.36 20.04
CA GLN A 123 7.38 0.98 19.37
C GLN A 123 7.25 0.37 17.96
N SER A 124 6.03 -0.06 17.63
CA SER A 124 5.61 -0.51 16.32
C SER A 124 5.91 0.56 15.29
N ARG A 125 6.22 0.11 14.08
CA ARG A 125 6.19 0.95 12.88
C ARG A 125 4.75 1.27 12.46
N ASP A 126 3.75 0.91 13.27
CA ASP A 126 2.32 1.11 13.00
C ASP A 126 1.88 2.57 12.98
N PRO A 127 0.86 2.88 12.15
CA PRO A 127 0.46 4.21 11.77
C PRO A 127 -0.56 4.82 12.75
N ASP A 128 -0.44 4.57 14.05
CA ASP A 128 -1.24 5.18 15.14
C ASP A 128 -0.36 5.87 16.21
N GLY A 129 0.92 6.09 15.89
CA GLY A 129 1.89 6.79 16.74
C GLY A 129 2.24 8.19 16.23
N PHE A 130 2.90 8.99 17.09
CA PHE A 130 3.42 10.33 16.74
C PHE A 130 4.12 10.33 15.37
N PHE A 131 3.53 11.04 14.41
CA PHE A 131 4.06 11.16 13.06
C PHE A 131 5.00 12.36 12.94
N PRO A 132 5.96 12.33 12.01
CA PRO A 132 6.98 13.39 11.91
C PRO A 132 6.41 14.79 11.69
N LEU A 133 5.21 14.91 11.09
CA LEU A 133 4.54 16.17 10.78
C LEU A 133 3.27 16.43 11.59
N ASP A 134 3.00 15.71 12.68
CA ASP A 134 1.85 16.04 13.54
C ASP A 134 1.96 17.47 14.10
N GLY A 135 0.87 18.23 13.95
CA GLY A 135 0.81 19.64 14.34
C GLY A 135 1.68 20.59 13.52
N LYS A 136 2.31 20.12 12.43
CA LYS A 136 3.13 20.96 11.53
C LYS A 136 2.39 21.22 10.22
N ASP A 137 2.46 22.47 9.74
CA ASP A 137 2.05 22.79 8.38
C ASP A 137 3.08 22.22 7.40
N VAL A 138 2.63 21.39 6.45
CA VAL A 138 3.48 20.82 5.39
C VAL A 138 4.20 21.91 4.58
N ASN A 139 3.61 23.10 4.46
CA ASN A 139 4.24 24.20 3.73
C ASN A 139 5.47 24.77 4.44
N SER A 140 5.59 24.56 5.75
CA SER A 140 6.74 24.99 6.55
C SER A 140 7.93 24.04 6.48
N VAL A 141 7.76 22.86 5.88
CA VAL A 141 8.80 21.82 5.75
C VAL A 141 9.49 21.95 4.40
N THR A 142 10.82 21.79 4.34
CA THR A 142 11.56 21.84 3.08
C THR A 142 11.45 20.53 2.30
N ASP A 143 11.69 20.58 0.99
CA ASP A 143 11.64 19.39 0.13
C ASP A 143 12.75 18.39 0.49
N GLU A 144 13.92 18.86 0.92
CA GLU A 144 15.00 18.00 1.41
C GLU A 144 14.57 17.26 2.69
N SER A 145 13.92 17.97 3.61
CA SER A 145 13.40 17.38 4.85
C SER A 145 12.32 16.34 4.53
N LEU A 146 11.38 16.66 3.64
CA LEU A 146 10.36 15.71 3.18
C LEU A 146 11.00 14.48 2.54
N ALA A 147 12.01 14.65 1.67
CA ALA A 147 12.70 13.54 1.03
C ALA A 147 13.36 12.61 2.05
N THR A 148 13.98 13.14 3.12
CA THR A 148 14.55 12.30 4.18
C THR A 148 13.51 11.46 4.91
N LEU A 149 12.29 12.01 5.11
CA LEU A 149 11.19 11.30 5.76
C LEU A 149 10.73 10.06 4.98
N LEU A 150 11.00 9.95 3.68
CA LEU A 150 10.66 8.75 2.90
C LEU A 150 11.32 7.48 3.48
N THR A 151 12.48 7.64 4.14
CA THR A 151 13.26 6.53 4.70
C THR A 151 13.10 6.35 6.21
N SER A 152 12.57 7.36 6.92
CA SER A 152 12.47 7.36 8.39
C SER A 152 11.05 7.36 8.93
N ALA A 153 10.05 7.76 8.14
CA ALA A 153 8.65 7.77 8.54
C ALA A 153 8.02 6.37 8.46
N PRO A 154 6.92 6.11 9.20
CA PRO A 154 6.21 4.83 9.16
C PRO A 154 5.79 4.43 7.74
N ILE A 155 6.24 3.27 7.26
CA ILE A 155 5.93 2.77 5.92
C ILE A 155 4.55 2.12 5.91
N LEU A 156 3.65 2.63 5.07
CA LEU A 156 2.35 2.00 4.79
C LEU A 156 2.48 0.93 3.71
N HIS A 157 3.18 1.26 2.63
CA HIS A 157 3.32 0.40 1.45
C HIS A 157 4.69 0.56 0.80
N GLN A 158 5.25 -0.52 0.25
CA GLN A 158 6.49 -0.48 -0.51
C GLN A 158 6.49 -1.57 -1.60
N LEU A 159 6.57 -1.14 -2.86
CA LEU A 159 6.54 -2.01 -4.03
C LEU A 159 7.22 -1.35 -5.23
N GLY A 160 8.00 -2.11 -6.01
CA GLY A 160 8.46 -1.68 -7.34
C GLY A 160 9.18 -0.32 -7.37
N GLY A 161 10.05 -0.05 -6.39
CA GLY A 161 10.79 1.22 -6.26
C GLY A 161 9.97 2.41 -5.75
N THR A 162 8.69 2.21 -5.41
CA THR A 162 7.83 3.19 -4.74
C THR A 162 7.66 2.83 -3.27
N THR A 163 7.71 3.85 -2.42
CA THR A 163 7.43 3.76 -0.99
C THR A 163 6.35 4.78 -0.63
N VAL A 164 5.37 4.37 0.18
CA VAL A 164 4.35 5.24 0.76
C VAL A 164 4.56 5.26 2.26
N VAL A 165 4.77 6.45 2.81
CA VAL A 165 4.98 6.67 4.25
C VAL A 165 3.90 7.56 4.85
N ARG A 166 3.61 7.36 6.13
CA ARG A 166 2.69 8.16 6.93
C ARG A 166 3.43 9.40 7.47
N LEU A 167 2.95 10.60 7.15
CA LEU A 167 3.58 11.85 7.56
C LEU A 167 2.91 12.53 8.75
N SER A 168 1.59 12.45 8.85
CA SER A 168 0.76 12.95 9.96
C SER A 168 -0.49 12.09 10.09
N GLU A 169 -1.38 12.39 11.05
CA GLU A 169 -2.72 11.79 11.13
C GLU A 169 -3.54 11.95 9.84
N THR A 170 -3.22 12.94 9.00
CA THR A 170 -4.00 13.28 7.80
C THR A 170 -3.20 13.19 6.51
N LEU A 171 -1.89 12.98 6.56
CA LEU A 171 -1.02 13.03 5.38
C LEU A 171 -0.22 11.75 5.20
N ILE A 172 0.00 11.41 3.93
CA ILE A 172 1.03 10.49 3.48
C ILE A 172 1.97 11.15 2.49
N MET A 173 3.10 10.50 2.24
CA MET A 173 3.96 10.78 1.11
C MET A 173 4.23 9.52 0.32
N LYS A 174 3.95 9.58 -0.99
CA LYS A 174 4.40 8.60 -1.98
C LYS A 174 5.73 9.11 -2.56
N GLY A 175 6.75 8.27 -2.60
CA GLY A 175 8.04 8.64 -3.18
C GLY A 175 8.76 7.45 -3.81
N GLY A 176 9.53 7.71 -4.86
CA GLY A 176 10.25 6.67 -5.59
C GLY A 176 10.66 7.05 -7.00
N GLY A 177 11.50 6.22 -7.61
CA GLY A 177 12.00 6.43 -8.98
C GLY A 177 10.92 6.28 -10.07
N SER A 178 9.77 5.68 -9.73
CA SER A 178 8.63 5.53 -10.64
C SER A 178 7.49 6.52 -10.37
N VAL A 179 7.64 7.42 -9.40
CA VAL A 179 6.66 8.46 -9.06
C VAL A 179 6.86 9.67 -9.96
N MET A 180 5.84 10.03 -10.73
CA MET A 180 5.92 11.08 -11.75
C MET A 180 5.04 12.28 -11.40
N ALA A 181 5.43 13.46 -11.89
CA ALA A 181 4.65 14.68 -11.70
C ALA A 181 3.22 14.56 -12.28
N SER A 182 3.04 13.74 -13.32
CA SER A 182 1.75 13.52 -13.96
C SER A 182 0.67 12.97 -13.02
N GLU A 183 1.05 12.14 -12.04
CA GLU A 183 0.11 11.62 -11.04
C GLU A 183 -0.43 12.76 -10.16
N ALA A 184 0.44 13.65 -9.70
CA ALA A 184 0.05 14.82 -8.92
C ALA A 184 -0.81 15.80 -9.73
N GLU A 185 -0.45 16.05 -11.00
CA GLU A 185 -1.26 16.90 -11.89
C GLU A 185 -2.63 16.28 -12.18
N MET A 186 -2.72 14.95 -12.33
CA MET A 186 -4.02 14.30 -12.47
C MET A 186 -4.88 14.47 -11.22
N LEU A 187 -4.33 14.21 -10.03
CA LEU A 187 -5.09 14.38 -8.77
C LEU A 187 -5.59 15.83 -8.60
N ARG A 188 -4.80 16.83 -9.01
CA ARG A 188 -5.26 18.24 -9.04
C ARG A 188 -6.39 18.46 -10.05
N LEU A 189 -6.30 17.84 -11.23
CA LEU A 189 -7.34 17.92 -12.24
C LEU A 189 -8.65 17.32 -11.73
N ILE A 190 -8.59 16.13 -11.14
CA ILE A 190 -9.71 15.42 -10.50
C ILE A 190 -10.36 16.33 -9.45
N ALA A 191 -9.60 16.83 -8.48
CA ALA A 191 -10.11 17.72 -7.44
C ALA A 191 -10.76 19.01 -7.99
N SER A 192 -10.35 19.47 -9.18
CA SER A 192 -10.87 20.69 -9.79
C SER A 192 -12.06 20.49 -10.73
N ARG A 193 -12.28 19.28 -11.26
CA ARG A 193 -13.25 19.02 -12.32
C ARG A 193 -14.27 17.94 -12.01
N THR A 194 -14.09 17.18 -10.94
CA THR A 194 -14.98 16.07 -10.59
C THR A 194 -15.39 16.12 -9.12
N THR A 195 -16.36 15.27 -8.79
CA THR A 195 -16.78 14.93 -7.43
C THR A 195 -16.17 13.61 -6.94
N ILE A 196 -15.26 13.04 -7.72
CA ILE A 196 -14.59 11.77 -7.41
C ILE A 196 -13.78 11.94 -6.13
N ARG A 197 -13.98 11.00 -5.21
CA ARG A 197 -13.24 10.89 -3.96
C ARG A 197 -11.84 10.34 -4.27
N ALA A 198 -10.85 11.22 -4.28
CA ALA A 198 -9.45 10.91 -4.49
C ALA A 198 -8.57 11.75 -3.54
N PRO A 199 -7.34 11.32 -3.21
CA PRO A 199 -6.45 12.06 -2.32
C PRO A 199 -6.14 13.46 -2.83
N ARG A 200 -6.29 14.49 -1.99
CA ARG A 200 -5.86 15.84 -2.35
C ARG A 200 -4.34 15.96 -2.27
N VAL A 201 -3.73 16.52 -3.31
CA VAL A 201 -2.29 16.84 -3.33
C VAL A 201 -2.02 18.17 -2.62
N TYR A 202 -1.08 18.17 -1.68
CA TYR A 202 -0.58 19.37 -1.01
C TYR A 202 0.76 19.84 -1.58
N ARG A 203 1.63 18.88 -1.94
CA ARG A 203 2.94 19.19 -2.51
C ARG A 203 3.42 18.06 -3.42
N SER A 204 4.09 18.40 -4.50
CA SER A 204 4.78 17.43 -5.36
C SER A 204 6.08 18.03 -5.86
N PHE A 205 7.15 17.24 -5.84
CA PHE A 205 8.48 17.69 -6.28
C PHE A 205 9.31 16.50 -6.77
N GLN A 206 10.41 16.79 -7.47
CA GLN A 206 11.34 15.79 -7.97
C GLN A 206 12.76 16.18 -7.57
N VAL A 207 13.55 15.18 -7.18
CA VAL A 207 14.97 15.31 -6.89
C VAL A 207 15.74 14.56 -7.95
N LYS A 208 16.78 15.19 -8.52
CA LYS A 208 17.65 14.53 -9.50
C LYS A 208 18.32 13.32 -8.87
N ASP A 209 18.21 12.17 -9.54
CA ASP A 209 18.80 10.91 -9.11
C ASP A 209 19.10 10.05 -10.35
N ASP A 210 20.34 10.14 -10.82
CA ASP A 210 20.80 9.45 -12.04
C ASP A 210 20.85 7.91 -11.87
N THR A 211 20.57 7.39 -10.66
CA THR A 211 20.43 5.94 -10.43
C THR A 211 19.04 5.41 -10.77
N GLN A 212 18.04 6.28 -10.91
CA GLN A 212 16.67 5.91 -11.26
C GLN A 212 16.46 5.84 -12.77
N TYR A 213 15.50 5.02 -13.21
CA TYR A 213 15.18 4.85 -14.63
C TYR A 213 14.83 6.18 -15.34
N PHE A 214 14.10 7.07 -14.66
CA PHE A 214 13.73 8.39 -15.19
C PHE A 214 14.70 9.52 -14.75
N GLY A 215 15.87 9.18 -14.20
CA GLY A 215 16.88 10.15 -13.74
C GLY A 215 16.45 11.04 -12.57
N THR A 216 15.32 10.73 -11.94
CA THR A 216 14.75 11.48 -10.82
C THR A 216 14.05 10.55 -9.85
N THR A 217 14.02 10.94 -8.58
CA THR A 217 13.10 10.41 -7.57
C THR A 217 11.98 11.42 -7.37
N GLY A 218 10.73 11.01 -7.61
CA GLY A 218 9.55 11.86 -7.41
C GLY A 218 8.94 11.68 -6.03
N TYR A 219 8.26 12.73 -5.56
CA TYR A 219 7.59 12.78 -4.27
C TYR A 219 6.23 13.47 -4.40
N ILE A 220 5.21 12.91 -3.77
CA ILE A 220 3.85 13.46 -3.70
C ILE A 220 3.37 13.37 -2.25
N VAL A 221 3.11 14.52 -1.63
CA VAL A 221 2.46 14.64 -0.32
C VAL A 221 0.98 14.89 -0.55
N MET A 222 0.15 14.00 -0.02
CA MET A 222 -1.30 14.00 -0.24
C MET A 222 -2.07 13.52 0.99
N ASP A 223 -3.39 13.66 0.95
CA ASP A 223 -4.27 13.12 1.99
C ASP A 223 -3.99 11.63 2.23
N PHE A 224 -4.00 11.25 3.49
CA PHE A 224 -4.27 9.87 3.87
C PHE A 224 -5.77 9.65 3.92
N ILE A 225 -6.21 8.53 3.33
CA ILE A 225 -7.62 8.15 3.33
C ILE A 225 -7.84 7.08 4.39
N PRO A 226 -8.56 7.38 5.49
CA PRO A 226 -8.91 6.38 6.48
C PRO A 226 -9.98 5.44 5.92
N GLY A 227 -9.76 4.13 6.06
CA GLY A 227 -10.69 3.11 5.60
C GLY A 227 -10.00 1.77 5.42
N GLN A 228 -10.76 0.78 4.95
CA GLN A 228 -10.21 -0.53 4.62
C GLN A 228 -9.93 -0.61 3.12
N PRO A 229 -8.74 -1.08 2.71
CA PRO A 229 -8.48 -1.47 1.32
C PRO A 229 -9.51 -2.50 0.87
N LEU A 230 -10.08 -2.29 -0.32
CA LEU A 230 -11.18 -3.12 -0.80
C LEU A 230 -10.72 -4.55 -1.10
N ASP A 231 -9.46 -4.76 -1.47
CA ASP A 231 -8.89 -6.10 -1.64
C ASP A 231 -8.89 -6.93 -0.35
N GLU A 232 -8.80 -6.29 0.82
CA GLU A 232 -8.85 -6.95 2.12
C GLU A 232 -10.29 -7.27 2.56
N CYS A 233 -11.27 -6.41 2.25
CA CYS A 233 -12.63 -6.56 2.76
C CYS A 233 -13.67 -7.07 1.75
N TRP A 234 -13.37 -7.07 0.44
CA TRP A 234 -14.33 -7.37 -0.64
C TRP A 234 -15.10 -8.68 -0.43
N ASN A 235 -14.39 -9.75 -0.06
CA ASN A 235 -14.98 -11.08 0.13
C ASN A 235 -15.86 -11.18 1.39
N GLY A 236 -15.69 -10.25 2.34
CA GLY A 236 -16.51 -10.15 3.54
C GLY A 236 -17.78 -9.30 3.36
N LEU A 237 -17.88 -8.52 2.27
CA LEU A 237 -19.04 -7.68 2.00
C LEU A 237 -20.26 -8.53 1.58
N SER A 238 -21.45 -8.07 1.96
CA SER A 238 -22.71 -8.62 1.44
C SER A 238 -22.83 -8.38 -0.07
N ARG A 239 -23.62 -9.19 -0.78
CA ARG A 239 -23.87 -8.99 -2.22
C ARG A 239 -24.46 -7.60 -2.53
N ASP A 240 -25.33 -7.09 -1.65
CA ASP A 240 -25.85 -5.73 -1.76
C ASP A 240 -24.74 -4.68 -1.67
N ASN A 241 -23.83 -4.81 -0.70
CA ASN A 241 -22.73 -3.86 -0.53
C ASN A 241 -21.69 -3.97 -1.66
N GLN A 242 -21.41 -5.18 -2.15
CA GLN A 242 -20.60 -5.37 -3.37
C GLN A 242 -21.24 -4.64 -4.57
N GLY A 243 -22.56 -4.74 -4.73
CA GLY A 243 -23.30 -4.03 -5.78
C GLY A 243 -23.23 -2.51 -5.64
N LYS A 244 -23.37 -1.97 -4.43
CA LYS A 244 -23.22 -0.53 -4.17
C LYS A 244 -21.81 -0.02 -4.48
N VAL A 245 -20.78 -0.78 -4.09
CA VAL A 245 -19.39 -0.44 -4.38
C VAL A 245 -19.16 -0.43 -5.90
N ALA A 246 -19.61 -1.47 -6.61
CA ALA A 246 -19.51 -1.52 -8.06
C ALA A 246 -20.22 -0.35 -8.75
N ALA A 247 -21.39 0.05 -8.25
CA ALA A 247 -22.12 1.23 -8.74
C ALA A 247 -21.34 2.53 -8.53
N GLN A 248 -20.77 2.76 -7.34
CA GLN A 248 -19.93 3.93 -7.08
C GLN A 248 -18.71 3.98 -8.02
N VAL A 249 -18.04 2.85 -8.24
CA VAL A 249 -16.91 2.77 -9.18
C VAL A 249 -17.35 3.05 -10.62
N ALA A 250 -18.49 2.51 -11.05
CA ALA A 250 -19.05 2.78 -12.37
C ALA A 250 -19.40 4.27 -12.56
N GLU A 251 -19.97 4.92 -11.54
CA GLU A 251 -20.24 6.37 -11.52
C GLU A 251 -18.95 7.18 -11.65
N MET A 252 -17.87 6.80 -10.94
CA MET A 252 -16.56 7.43 -11.09
C MET A 252 -16.03 7.31 -12.52
N ILE A 253 -16.11 6.12 -13.13
CA ILE A 253 -15.69 5.90 -14.53
C ILE A 253 -16.49 6.78 -15.48
N GLN A 254 -17.81 6.84 -15.33
CA GLN A 254 -18.68 7.67 -16.17
C GLN A 254 -18.36 9.16 -16.01
N GLU A 255 -18.10 9.62 -14.77
CA GLU A 255 -17.71 11.01 -14.50
C GLU A 255 -16.35 11.34 -15.13
N MET A 256 -15.33 10.47 -14.99
CA MET A 256 -14.04 10.62 -15.66
C MET A 256 -14.22 10.72 -17.19
N GLN A 257 -14.98 9.79 -17.77
CA GLN A 257 -15.18 9.72 -19.22
C GLN A 257 -16.05 10.86 -19.78
N SER A 258 -16.70 11.64 -18.92
CA SER A 258 -17.40 12.87 -19.32
C SER A 258 -16.45 14.03 -19.62
N ILE A 259 -15.20 13.94 -19.17
CA ILE A 259 -14.16 14.96 -19.36
C ILE A 259 -13.29 14.60 -20.56
N GLU A 260 -13.48 15.32 -21.66
CA GLU A 260 -12.62 15.20 -22.85
C GLU A 260 -11.35 16.04 -22.72
N LEU A 261 -10.22 15.46 -23.14
CA LEU A 261 -8.89 16.05 -23.09
C LEU A 261 -8.27 16.04 -24.49
N LEU A 262 -7.64 17.14 -24.91
CA LEU A 262 -7.15 17.30 -26.28
C LEU A 262 -5.79 16.64 -26.52
N GLN A 263 -4.93 16.58 -25.50
CA GLN A 263 -3.61 16.00 -25.62
C GLN A 263 -3.63 14.57 -25.07
N PRO A 264 -3.23 13.56 -25.86
CA PRO A 264 -3.25 12.18 -25.42
C PRO A 264 -2.09 11.88 -24.47
N GLY A 265 -2.30 10.93 -23.56
CA GLY A 265 -1.30 10.52 -22.57
C GLY A 265 -1.46 11.18 -21.21
N PRO A 266 -0.44 11.10 -20.33
CA PRO A 266 -0.53 11.58 -18.95
C PRO A 266 -0.72 13.09 -18.86
N THR A 267 -1.52 13.54 -17.89
CA THR A 267 -1.68 14.98 -17.59
C THR A 267 -0.35 15.58 -17.19
N GLY A 268 0.02 16.74 -17.76
CA GLY A 268 1.33 17.36 -17.52
C GLY A 268 2.47 16.76 -18.35
N GLY A 269 2.18 15.77 -19.20
CA GLY A 269 3.13 15.11 -20.10
C GLY A 269 3.90 13.98 -19.44
N GLY A 270 4.97 13.54 -20.12
CA GLY A 270 5.76 12.38 -19.71
C GLY A 270 5.34 11.08 -20.40
N PRO A 271 5.98 9.96 -20.04
CA PRO A 271 5.79 8.71 -20.73
C PRO A 271 4.45 8.05 -20.36
N CYS A 272 3.74 7.51 -21.36
CA CYS A 272 2.55 6.70 -21.17
C CYS A 272 2.91 5.36 -20.53
N ARG A 273 2.18 4.99 -19.48
CA ARG A 273 2.41 3.79 -18.67
C ARG A 273 1.07 3.12 -18.37
N GLY A 274 1.12 1.83 -18.02
CA GLY A 274 -0.05 1.03 -17.71
C GLY A 274 -0.17 -0.23 -18.58
N PRO A 275 -1.30 -0.93 -18.51
CA PRO A 275 -1.46 -2.28 -19.06
C PRO A 275 -1.26 -2.40 -20.58
N PHE A 276 -1.50 -1.31 -21.31
CA PHE A 276 -1.42 -1.29 -22.78
C PHE A 276 -0.17 -0.59 -23.32
N PHE A 277 0.84 -0.43 -22.46
CA PHE A 277 2.15 0.09 -22.81
C PHE A 277 3.23 -0.92 -22.45
N THR A 278 4.43 -0.74 -22.99
CA THR A 278 5.55 -1.62 -22.65
C THR A 278 6.08 -1.32 -21.25
N ASP A 279 6.87 -2.23 -20.68
CA ASP A 279 7.60 -1.98 -19.42
C ASP A 279 8.58 -0.80 -19.55
N TYR A 280 8.97 -0.43 -20.77
CA TYR A 280 9.79 0.74 -21.10
C TYR A 280 8.96 2.00 -21.39
N SER A 281 7.65 1.94 -21.10
CA SER A 281 6.67 3.01 -21.38
C SER A 281 6.51 3.29 -22.88
N ALA A 282 5.80 4.37 -23.25
CA ALA A 282 5.71 4.88 -24.62
C ALA A 282 5.55 6.41 -24.64
N GLY A 283 5.71 7.03 -25.80
CA GLY A 283 5.59 8.48 -25.95
C GLY A 283 6.73 9.26 -25.25
N PRO A 284 6.50 10.53 -24.85
CA PRO A 284 5.25 11.28 -24.95
C PRO A 284 4.79 11.41 -26.41
N PHE A 285 3.48 11.36 -26.63
CA PHE A 285 2.90 11.54 -27.96
C PHE A 285 2.51 13.01 -28.16
N THR A 286 2.79 13.54 -29.33
CA THR A 286 2.48 14.93 -29.70
C THR A 286 0.98 15.13 -29.96
N ASP A 287 0.35 14.13 -30.58
CA ASP A 287 -1.06 14.14 -30.95
C ASP A 287 -1.64 12.73 -31.05
N ALA A 288 -2.95 12.66 -31.34
CA ALA A 288 -3.70 11.42 -31.49
C ALA A 288 -3.15 10.51 -32.61
N ALA A 289 -2.64 11.10 -33.70
CA ALA A 289 -2.15 10.34 -34.85
C ALA A 289 -0.84 9.62 -34.52
N GLU A 290 0.03 10.24 -33.72
CA GLU A 290 1.27 9.61 -33.25
C GLU A 290 0.97 8.42 -32.33
N MET A 291 0.02 8.58 -31.39
CA MET A 291 -0.42 7.47 -30.52
C MET A 291 -1.08 6.35 -31.34
N GLU A 292 -1.96 6.68 -32.28
CA GLU A 292 -2.61 5.72 -33.17
C GLU A 292 -1.59 4.93 -34.00
N ALA A 293 -0.60 5.61 -34.57
CA ALA A 293 0.47 4.98 -35.33
C ALA A 293 1.27 3.99 -34.47
N TRP A 294 1.55 4.34 -33.21
CA TRP A 294 2.26 3.46 -32.28
C TRP A 294 1.46 2.18 -31.97
N PHE A 295 0.17 2.30 -31.66
CA PHE A 295 -0.70 1.15 -31.42
C PHE A 295 -0.84 0.26 -32.67
N ASN A 296 -1.02 0.87 -33.84
CA ASN A 296 -1.09 0.15 -35.11
C ASN A 296 0.21 -0.55 -35.47
N HIS A 297 1.36 0.02 -35.11
CA HIS A 297 2.65 -0.64 -35.26
C HIS A 297 2.77 -1.88 -34.36
N LYS A 298 2.35 -1.80 -33.09
CA LYS A 298 2.31 -2.98 -32.20
C LYS A 298 1.38 -4.07 -32.70
N LEU A 299 0.23 -3.69 -33.26
CA LEU A 299 -0.69 -4.63 -33.89
C LEU A 299 -0.09 -5.29 -35.15
N ASP A 300 0.60 -4.53 -36.00
CA ASP A 300 1.28 -5.06 -37.19
C ASP A 300 2.35 -6.10 -36.82
N ILE A 301 3.17 -5.82 -35.80
CA ILE A 301 4.13 -6.80 -35.27
C ILE A 301 3.43 -8.10 -34.89
N CYS A 302 2.36 -8.01 -34.09
CA CYS A 302 1.62 -9.19 -33.63
C CYS A 302 0.98 -9.97 -34.80
N LYS A 303 0.46 -9.28 -35.82
CA LYS A 303 -0.07 -9.92 -37.04
C LYS A 303 1.02 -10.67 -37.81
N ARG A 304 2.20 -10.07 -37.98
CA ARG A 304 3.34 -10.67 -38.72
C ARG A 304 3.85 -11.95 -38.07
N VAL A 305 3.81 -12.03 -36.74
CA VAL A 305 4.23 -13.22 -35.98
C VAL A 305 3.07 -14.15 -35.60
N HIS A 306 1.87 -13.94 -36.16
CA HIS A 306 0.67 -14.75 -35.92
C HIS A 306 0.22 -14.80 -34.44
N GLN A 307 0.48 -13.72 -33.69
CA GLN A 307 0.01 -13.50 -32.32
C GLN A 307 -1.23 -12.60 -32.26
N ALA A 308 -1.76 -12.18 -33.41
CA ALA A 308 -3.02 -11.46 -33.55
C ALA A 308 -3.86 -12.03 -34.71
N PRO A 309 -5.20 -12.00 -34.64
CA PRO A 309 -6.07 -12.34 -35.77
C PRO A 309 -5.77 -11.50 -37.01
N LYS A 310 -5.87 -12.09 -38.21
CA LYS A 310 -5.57 -11.36 -39.46
C LYS A 310 -6.64 -10.32 -39.82
N ASP A 311 -7.88 -10.58 -39.42
CA ASP A 311 -9.07 -9.79 -39.70
C ASP A 311 -9.29 -8.62 -38.73
N ILE A 312 -8.49 -8.53 -37.66
CA ILE A 312 -8.67 -7.46 -36.68
C ILE A 312 -8.38 -6.09 -37.31
N PRO A 313 -9.28 -5.10 -37.20
CA PRO A 313 -9.06 -3.79 -37.81
C PRO A 313 -7.93 -3.03 -37.12
N LEU A 314 -7.41 -2.02 -37.81
CA LEU A 314 -6.47 -1.05 -37.23
C LEU A 314 -7.18 -0.17 -36.20
N PHE A 315 -6.44 0.29 -35.20
CA PHE A 315 -6.91 1.31 -34.25
C PHE A 315 -7.27 2.60 -34.99
N HIS A 316 -8.37 3.21 -34.58
CA HIS A 316 -8.76 4.55 -35.00
C HIS A 316 -9.11 5.42 -33.78
N LEU A 317 -8.16 6.24 -33.33
CA LEU A 317 -8.25 6.92 -32.03
C LEU A 317 -8.77 8.35 -32.21
N THR A 318 -10.08 8.53 -32.01
CA THR A 318 -10.77 9.81 -32.31
C THR A 318 -11.20 10.60 -31.07
N LYS A 319 -11.35 9.94 -29.93
CA LYS A 319 -11.84 10.54 -28.69
C LYS A 319 -10.91 10.17 -27.54
N PHE A 320 -10.55 11.17 -26.75
CA PHE A 320 -9.68 11.04 -25.58
C PHE A 320 -10.39 11.63 -24.38
N VAL A 321 -10.53 10.80 -23.36
CA VAL A 321 -11.20 11.14 -22.11
C VAL A 321 -10.28 10.81 -20.94
N LEU A 322 -10.62 11.31 -19.76
CA LEU A 322 -9.93 10.93 -18.55
C LEU A 322 -10.17 9.44 -18.26
N THR A 323 -9.09 8.68 -18.08
CA THR A 323 -9.08 7.28 -17.61
C THR A 323 -8.01 7.07 -16.55
N HIS A 324 -8.15 5.99 -15.77
CA HIS A 324 -7.29 5.57 -14.66
C HIS A 324 -6.38 4.39 -15.00
N HIS A 325 -6.88 3.37 -15.71
CA HIS A 325 -6.14 2.17 -16.17
C HIS A 325 -5.60 1.21 -15.10
N ASP A 326 -6.00 1.36 -13.83
CA ASP A 326 -5.61 0.44 -12.73
C ASP A 326 -6.69 0.42 -11.63
N ILE A 327 -7.96 0.48 -12.02
CA ILE A 327 -9.08 0.37 -11.09
C ILE A 327 -9.18 -1.09 -10.64
N SER A 328 -8.70 -1.37 -9.43
CA SER A 328 -8.67 -2.69 -8.83
C SER A 328 -8.95 -2.56 -7.34
N PRO A 329 -9.49 -3.58 -6.64
CA PRO A 329 -9.76 -3.48 -5.21
C PRO A 329 -8.56 -3.03 -4.35
N ARG A 330 -7.32 -3.35 -4.75
CA ARG A 330 -6.08 -2.86 -4.10
C ARG A 330 -5.88 -1.33 -4.14
N ASN A 331 -6.55 -0.66 -5.09
CA ASN A 331 -6.49 0.79 -5.32
C ASN A 331 -7.81 1.48 -4.93
N LEU A 332 -8.65 0.79 -4.17
CA LEU A 332 -9.91 1.32 -3.66
C LEU A 332 -9.92 1.23 -2.15
N ILE A 333 -10.36 2.30 -1.49
CA ILE A 333 -10.54 2.34 -0.03
C ILE A 333 -12.02 2.53 0.26
N LEU A 334 -12.58 1.66 1.10
CA LEU A 334 -13.92 1.79 1.62
C LEU A 334 -13.85 2.47 2.99
N ASP A 335 -14.40 3.67 3.10
CA ASP A 335 -14.44 4.41 4.36
C ASP A 335 -15.57 3.94 5.29
N GLN A 336 -15.62 4.52 6.49
CA GLN A 336 -16.60 4.15 7.52
C GLN A 336 -18.06 4.46 7.14
N ASP A 337 -18.26 5.34 6.15
CA ASP A 337 -19.57 5.76 5.64
C ASP A 337 -19.96 4.99 4.35
N GLU A 338 -19.30 3.85 4.10
CA GLU A 338 -19.44 3.02 2.90
C GLU A 338 -19.15 3.77 1.58
N GLN A 339 -18.37 4.86 1.64
CA GLN A 339 -17.96 5.59 0.44
C GLN A 339 -16.66 5.01 -0.12
N VAL A 340 -16.61 4.90 -1.45
CA VAL A 340 -15.44 4.41 -2.16
C VAL A 340 -14.52 5.58 -2.50
N TRP A 341 -13.24 5.43 -2.19
CA TRP A 341 -12.16 6.33 -2.59
C TRP A 341 -11.24 5.64 -3.59
N LEU A 342 -10.88 6.34 -4.66
CA LEU A 342 -9.99 5.84 -5.71
C LEU A 342 -8.58 6.44 -5.55
N ILE A 343 -7.58 5.57 -5.40
CA ILE A 343 -6.18 5.93 -5.20
C ILE A 343 -5.28 5.38 -6.33
N ASP A 344 -4.01 5.78 -6.32
CA ASP A 344 -2.98 5.37 -7.27
C ASP A 344 -3.25 5.74 -8.74
N TRP A 345 -3.13 7.04 -9.03
CA TRP A 345 -3.42 7.61 -10.35
C TRP A 345 -2.22 7.57 -11.30
N ALA A 346 -1.22 6.72 -11.04
CA ALA A 346 0.07 6.73 -11.75
C ALA A 346 -0.03 6.42 -13.26
N TYR A 347 -1.05 5.67 -13.68
CA TYR A 347 -1.28 5.29 -15.09
C TYR A 347 -2.41 6.06 -15.76
N SER A 348 -2.97 7.03 -15.04
CA SER A 348 -4.07 7.85 -15.53
C SER A 348 -3.63 8.82 -16.63
N GLY A 349 -4.58 9.21 -17.47
CA GLY A 349 -4.33 10.17 -18.54
C GLY A 349 -5.51 10.35 -19.47
N ALA A 350 -5.24 10.97 -20.61
CA ALA A 350 -6.17 11.14 -21.71
C ALA A 350 -6.02 9.97 -22.70
N TYR A 351 -6.99 9.05 -22.69
CA TYR A 351 -6.98 7.85 -23.53
C TYR A 351 -8.39 7.56 -24.07
N PRO A 352 -8.53 6.70 -25.10
CA PRO A 352 -9.84 6.27 -25.56
C PRO A 352 -10.64 5.60 -24.45
N PRO A 353 -11.97 5.83 -24.34
CA PRO A 353 -12.79 5.31 -23.24
C PRO A 353 -12.76 3.77 -23.13
N ALA A 354 -12.57 3.09 -24.26
CA ALA A 354 -12.40 1.63 -24.31
C ALA A 354 -11.21 1.09 -23.51
N PHE A 355 -10.19 1.91 -23.28
CA PHE A 355 -8.99 1.46 -22.58
C PHE A 355 -9.27 1.20 -21.09
N GLU A 356 -10.23 1.90 -20.47
CA GLU A 356 -10.60 1.63 -19.08
C GLU A 356 -11.31 0.27 -18.94
N SER A 357 -12.31 0.00 -19.79
CA SER A 357 -13.03 -1.28 -19.73
C SER A 357 -12.12 -2.45 -20.13
N ALA A 358 -11.20 -2.24 -21.08
CA ALA A 358 -10.17 -3.21 -21.41
C ALA A 358 -9.21 -3.46 -20.24
N ALA A 359 -8.74 -2.41 -19.55
CA ALA A 359 -7.84 -2.53 -18.42
C ALA A 359 -8.48 -3.30 -17.26
N LEU A 360 -9.76 -3.07 -16.99
CA LEU A 360 -10.56 -3.87 -16.05
C LEU A 360 -10.66 -5.34 -16.50
N ALA A 361 -10.98 -5.58 -17.77
CA ALA A 361 -11.26 -6.91 -18.29
C ALA A 361 -10.06 -7.88 -18.28
N ILE A 362 -8.82 -7.36 -18.34
CA ILE A 362 -7.61 -8.18 -18.33
C ILE A 362 -7.06 -8.45 -16.91
N GLN A 363 -7.70 -7.95 -15.86
CA GLN A 363 -7.21 -8.16 -14.50
C GLN A 363 -7.32 -9.63 -14.09
N PRO A 364 -6.24 -10.25 -13.59
CA PRO A 364 -6.23 -11.66 -13.23
C PRO A 364 -6.83 -11.96 -11.86
N PHE A 365 -7.10 -10.91 -11.05
CA PHE A 365 -7.60 -11.01 -9.68
C PHE A 365 -8.93 -10.27 -9.54
N PHE A 366 -9.72 -10.64 -8.52
CA PHE A 366 -11.01 -10.02 -8.21
C PHE A 366 -12.01 -10.05 -9.38
N THR A 367 -12.10 -11.18 -10.08
CA THR A 367 -12.95 -11.35 -11.27
C THR A 367 -14.41 -10.96 -11.03
N ASP A 368 -14.94 -11.27 -9.85
CA ASP A 368 -16.33 -10.98 -9.47
C ASP A 368 -16.56 -9.50 -9.14
N PHE A 369 -15.54 -8.76 -8.69
CA PHE A 369 -15.58 -7.28 -8.66
C PHE A 369 -15.57 -6.73 -10.08
N THR A 370 -14.64 -7.20 -10.90
CA THR A 370 -14.46 -6.78 -12.29
C THR A 370 -15.74 -6.98 -13.10
N GLU A 371 -16.37 -8.17 -13.01
CA GLU A 371 -17.65 -8.46 -13.66
C GLU A 371 -18.77 -7.54 -13.18
N ALA A 372 -18.84 -7.26 -11.88
CA ALA A 372 -19.84 -6.36 -11.33
C ALA A 372 -19.72 -4.94 -11.89
N VAL A 373 -18.50 -4.37 -11.93
CA VAL A 373 -18.26 -3.02 -12.50
C VAL A 373 -18.49 -3.01 -14.01
N LEU A 374 -17.95 -4.00 -14.73
CA LEU A 374 -18.08 -4.10 -16.19
C LEU A 374 -19.53 -4.26 -16.65
N SER A 375 -20.42 -4.77 -15.80
CA SER A 375 -21.86 -4.86 -16.08
C SER A 375 -22.59 -3.50 -16.02
N LEU A 376 -21.95 -2.48 -15.45
CA LEU A 376 -22.54 -1.15 -15.18
C LEU A 376 -21.95 -0.04 -16.07
N ILE A 377 -20.94 -0.33 -16.89
CA ILE A 377 -20.28 0.65 -17.76
C ILE A 377 -20.38 0.24 -19.24
N PRO A 378 -20.25 1.19 -20.19
CA PRO A 378 -20.17 0.88 -21.61
C PRO A 378 -19.01 -0.06 -21.93
N ARG A 379 -19.24 -0.99 -22.86
CA ARG A 379 -18.24 -1.93 -23.38
C ARG A 379 -17.92 -1.62 -24.83
N TYR A 380 -16.68 -1.92 -25.21
CA TYR A 380 -16.12 -1.59 -26.52
C TYR A 380 -15.47 -2.85 -27.12
N PRO A 381 -16.26 -3.85 -27.57
CA PRO A 381 -15.72 -5.18 -27.87
C PRO A 381 -14.69 -5.19 -29.01
N GLU A 382 -14.76 -4.26 -29.96
CA GLU A 382 -13.78 -4.17 -31.04
C GLU A 382 -12.44 -3.66 -30.52
N GLU A 383 -12.43 -2.53 -29.82
CA GLU A 383 -11.25 -1.92 -29.24
C GLU A 383 -10.63 -2.79 -28.14
N GLU A 384 -11.45 -3.43 -27.30
CA GLU A 384 -10.98 -4.41 -26.30
C GLU A 384 -10.28 -5.59 -26.97
N ARG A 385 -10.82 -6.10 -28.08
CA ARG A 385 -10.17 -7.16 -28.88
C ARG A 385 -8.86 -6.67 -29.51
N GLN A 386 -8.81 -5.41 -29.96
CA GLN A 386 -7.59 -4.81 -30.51
C GLN A 386 -6.49 -4.72 -29.45
N LEU A 387 -6.84 -4.32 -28.23
CA LEU A 387 -5.91 -4.21 -27.10
C LEU A 387 -5.43 -5.58 -26.61
N ASP A 388 -6.28 -6.60 -26.58
CA ASP A 388 -5.85 -7.98 -26.29
C ASP A 388 -4.85 -8.50 -27.35
N SER A 389 -5.07 -8.12 -28.61
CA SER A 389 -4.27 -8.57 -29.75
C SER A 389 -2.88 -7.94 -29.85
N ILE A 390 -2.54 -6.95 -29.01
CA ILE A 390 -1.19 -6.34 -28.99
C ILE A 390 -0.30 -6.86 -27.86
N ALA A 391 -0.80 -7.74 -26.97
CA ALA A 391 -0.08 -8.18 -25.77
C ALA A 391 1.33 -8.72 -26.05
N TYR A 392 1.52 -9.48 -27.13
CA TYR A 392 2.84 -9.96 -27.55
C TYR A 392 3.79 -8.82 -27.94
N GLY A 393 3.27 -7.81 -28.65
CA GLY A 393 4.02 -6.61 -29.07
C GLY A 393 4.39 -5.68 -27.93
N LEU A 394 3.65 -5.75 -26.81
CA LEU A 394 3.93 -5.00 -25.59
C LEU A 394 4.98 -5.68 -24.70
N THR A 395 5.03 -7.01 -24.71
CA THR A 395 5.87 -7.81 -23.81
C THR A 395 7.10 -8.38 -24.52
N THR A 396 6.89 -9.40 -25.36
CA THR A 396 7.97 -10.19 -25.97
C THR A 396 8.65 -9.45 -27.12
N ALA A 397 7.88 -8.68 -27.89
CA ALA A 397 8.38 -7.87 -29.00
C ALA A 397 8.34 -6.36 -28.67
N ALA A 398 8.58 -6.01 -27.41
CA ALA A 398 8.53 -4.63 -26.92
C ALA A 398 9.47 -3.67 -27.70
N LEU A 399 10.66 -4.15 -28.06
CA LEU A 399 11.71 -3.38 -28.77
C LEU A 399 11.68 -3.54 -30.30
N ALA A 400 10.74 -4.33 -30.83
CA ALA A 400 10.60 -4.56 -32.27
C ALA A 400 9.81 -3.46 -32.98
#